data_AF-A0A3M8SVM0-F1
#
_entry.id   AF-A0A3M8SVM0-F1
#
_cell.length_a   1.000
_cell.length_b   1.000
_cell.length_c   1.000
_cell.angle_alpha   90.00
_cell.angle_beta   90.00
_cell.angle_gamma   90.00
#
_symmetry.space_group_name_H-M   'P 1'
#
loop_
_entity.id
_entity.type
_entity.pdbx_description
1 polymer ?
#
loop_
_entity_poly.entity_id
_entity_poly.type
_entity_poly.pdbx_seq_one_letter_code
_entity_poly.pdbx_strand_id
1 'polypeptide(L)'
;MSRRQPGRRGNPGLSPFRTGLNGPVTSLNRVHSRARVARGGPGWPSPCLYWESGECAGSPAWRTPLSSIKTASTRGEAEPAATRGEQKERTRQRLIEGALALIGQGRGFTSLGLREITREAGVVPAAFYRHFRDLDELGLALVEMGGVTLRRLLREARRDGIPPTDMLRGSVLIYKRFVEERRLVFRFIAGERSGGSPVIRQAIRTEESHFASEMAQDLRALGTLPDLSSATLQMICGLVVTTMLNAASDILDLPQGQPRQERELVDNFVRQLRVIFLGARGWREG
;
A
#
# COMPACT_ATOMS: atom_id res chain seq x y z
N MET A 1 44.36 54.94 -28.95
CA MET A 1 43.46 54.12 -29.80
C MET A 1 42.43 53.43 -28.92
N SER A 2 41.21 53.97 -28.98
CA SER A 2 39.88 53.37 -28.75
C SER A 2 39.78 51.99 -28.04
N ARG A 3 39.12 51.97 -26.87
CA ARG A 3 38.17 50.89 -26.52
C ARG A 3 36.90 51.47 -25.90
N ARG A 4 35.78 50.99 -26.42
CA ARG A 4 34.39 51.44 -26.27
C ARG A 4 33.78 50.99 -24.94
N GLN A 5 32.96 51.85 -24.33
CA GLN A 5 31.73 51.48 -23.61
C GLN A 5 30.57 51.37 -24.64
N PRO A 6 29.51 50.57 -24.44
CA PRO A 6 28.38 50.86 -23.52
C PRO A 6 27.77 49.58 -22.88
N GLY A 7 26.79 49.56 -21.98
CA GLY A 7 25.99 50.59 -21.31
C GLY A 7 25.03 49.87 -20.33
N ARG A 8 24.80 50.48 -19.16
CA ARG A 8 23.74 50.13 -18.21
C ARG A 8 22.60 51.13 -18.35
N ARG A 9 21.36 50.63 -18.54
CA ARG A 9 20.06 51.27 -18.24
C ARG A 9 19.18 50.10 -17.72
N GLY A 10 18.59 50.09 -16.52
CA GLY A 10 17.51 50.97 -16.02
C GLY A 10 16.23 50.65 -16.82
N ASN A 11 15.08 50.23 -16.30
CA ASN A 11 14.36 50.62 -15.07
C ASN A 11 13.12 49.67 -14.89
N PRO A 12 12.01 49.97 -14.16
CA PRO A 12 11.57 49.23 -12.97
C PRO A 12 10.10 48.72 -12.99
N GLY A 13 9.72 47.97 -11.95
CA GLY A 13 8.40 48.04 -11.27
C GLY A 13 7.11 47.70 -12.02
N LEU A 14 6.38 46.70 -11.53
CA LEU A 14 4.97 46.86 -11.09
C LEU A 14 4.51 45.63 -10.28
N SER A 15 3.68 45.95 -9.28
CA SER A 15 3.26 45.19 -8.08
C SER A 15 2.15 44.14 -8.33
N PRO A 16 1.74 43.37 -7.29
CA PRO A 16 1.00 42.12 -7.44
C PRO A 16 -0.51 42.30 -7.51
N PHE A 17 -1.18 41.39 -8.24
CA PHE A 17 -2.64 41.31 -8.29
C PHE A 17 -3.19 40.65 -7.02
N ARG A 18 -4.02 41.40 -6.31
CA ARG A 18 -4.88 40.97 -5.20
C ARG A 18 -6.28 41.51 -5.46
N THR A 19 -7.24 40.62 -5.73
CA THR A 19 -8.71 40.80 -5.57
C THR A 19 -9.27 39.38 -5.42
N GLY A 20 -10.08 39.01 -4.42
CA GLY A 20 -11.01 39.79 -3.61
C GLY A 20 -12.43 39.52 -4.09
N LEU A 21 -12.99 38.34 -3.78
CA LEU A 21 -14.43 38.09 -3.87
C LEU A 21 -14.91 37.36 -2.60
N ASN A 22 -15.52 38.15 -1.73
CA ASN A 22 -16.39 37.73 -0.64
C ASN A 22 -17.77 37.39 -1.19
N GLY A 23 -18.37 36.30 -0.70
CA GLY A 23 -19.78 35.96 -0.83
C GLY A 23 -20.17 34.99 0.28
N PRO A 24 -21.34 35.13 0.93
CA PRO A 24 -21.62 34.53 2.24
C PRO A 24 -22.01 33.06 2.12
N VAL A 25 -21.41 32.19 2.95
CA VAL A 25 -21.88 30.81 3.15
C VAL A 25 -22.84 30.81 4.33
N THR A 26 -24.12 30.67 4.00
CA THR A 26 -25.24 30.56 4.93
C THR A 26 -25.18 29.23 5.67
N SER A 27 -25.09 29.32 7.01
CA SER A 27 -25.64 28.43 8.03
C SER A 27 -26.08 27.02 7.62
N LEU A 28 -25.32 26.00 8.04
CA LEU A 28 -25.83 24.63 8.23
C LEU A 28 -25.33 24.05 9.56
N ASN A 29 -26.24 24.08 10.53
CA ASN A 29 -26.47 23.16 11.63
C ASN A 29 -25.27 22.60 12.43
N ARG A 30 -25.06 23.22 13.58
CA ARG A 30 -24.23 22.76 14.70
C ARG A 30 -25.04 21.77 15.56
N VAL A 31 -24.95 20.48 15.29
CA VAL A 31 -25.45 19.44 16.22
C VAL A 31 -24.48 19.31 17.39
N HIS A 32 -24.91 19.77 18.56
CA HIS A 32 -24.21 19.58 19.83
C HIS A 32 -24.44 18.16 20.34
N SER A 33 -23.43 17.28 20.24
CA SER A 33 -23.39 16.05 21.05
C SER A 33 -22.51 16.30 22.27
N ARG A 34 -23.15 16.60 23.42
CA ARG A 34 -22.53 16.68 24.75
C ARG A 34 -21.99 15.30 25.14
N ALA A 35 -20.67 15.09 25.05
CA ALA A 35 -20.01 13.97 25.71
C ALA A 35 -19.74 14.34 27.18
N ARG A 36 -20.40 13.63 28.09
CA ARG A 36 -20.31 13.82 29.54
C ARG A 36 -19.06 13.10 30.04
N VAL A 37 -18.10 13.85 30.60
CA VAL A 37 -16.89 13.32 31.24
C VAL A 37 -17.26 12.70 32.60
N ALA A 38 -17.12 11.38 32.73
CA ALA A 38 -17.16 10.72 34.03
C ALA A 38 -15.72 10.57 34.56
N ARG A 39 -15.45 11.24 35.69
CA ARG A 39 -14.22 11.06 36.49
C ARG A 39 -14.40 9.85 37.40
N GLY A 40 -13.44 8.94 37.42
CA GLY A 40 -13.32 7.86 38.40
C GLY A 40 -11.85 7.47 38.57
N GLY A 41 -11.34 7.63 39.79
CA GLY A 41 -9.96 7.40 40.20
C GLY A 41 -9.55 5.91 40.37
N PRO A 42 -8.40 5.63 40.99
CA PRO A 42 -7.44 4.62 40.52
C PRO A 42 -7.42 3.29 41.32
N GLY A 43 -7.06 2.19 40.65
CA GLY A 43 -6.79 0.89 41.28
C GLY A 43 -6.75 -0.28 40.28
N TRP A 44 -5.52 -0.69 39.90
CA TRP A 44 -5.02 -1.88 39.17
C TRP A 44 -5.87 -3.18 39.22
N PRO A 45 -5.71 -4.21 38.34
CA PRO A 45 -4.45 -4.64 37.67
C PRO A 45 -4.55 -5.20 36.22
N SER A 46 -3.38 -5.39 35.57
CA SER A 46 -3.16 -6.41 34.52
C SER A 46 -2.78 -7.74 35.20
N PRO A 47 -3.05 -8.97 34.66
CA PRO A 47 -2.74 -9.38 33.29
C PRO A 47 -3.72 -10.39 32.62
N CYS A 48 -3.48 -10.63 31.32
CA CYS A 48 -4.16 -11.60 30.45
C CYS A 48 -4.26 -13.03 31.04
N LEU A 49 -5.39 -13.73 30.80
CA LEU A 49 -5.51 -15.18 30.54
C LEU A 49 -6.97 -15.56 30.18
N TYR A 50 -7.16 -16.24 29.02
CA TYR A 50 -8.23 -17.22 28.64
C TYR A 50 -9.72 -16.78 28.53
N TRP A 51 -10.34 -16.85 27.33
CA TRP A 51 -11.35 -17.84 26.81
C TRP A 51 -12.70 -17.79 27.59
N GLU A 52 -13.94 -17.80 27.09
CA GLU A 52 -14.63 -18.61 26.08
C GLU A 52 -16.05 -18.04 25.91
N SER A 53 -16.71 -18.33 24.79
CA SER A 53 -18.17 -18.31 24.60
C SER A 53 -18.90 -16.98 24.84
N GLY A 54 -19.16 -16.29 23.74
CA GLY A 54 -20.13 -15.21 23.69
C GLY A 54 -20.18 -14.68 22.28
N GLU A 55 -21.27 -14.97 21.58
CA GLU A 55 -21.62 -14.33 20.32
C GLU A 55 -21.50 -12.81 20.47
N CYS A 56 -20.42 -12.22 19.94
CA CYS A 56 -20.34 -10.78 19.79
C CYS A 56 -21.29 -10.38 18.65
N ALA A 57 -22.51 -9.99 19.03
CA ALA A 57 -23.39 -9.22 18.19
C ALA A 57 -22.65 -7.95 17.72
N GLY A 58 -22.31 -7.91 16.43
CA GLY A 58 -21.56 -6.82 15.81
C GLY A 58 -20.36 -7.33 15.02
N SER A 59 -20.60 -7.81 13.80
CA SER A 59 -19.52 -8.08 12.86
C SER A 59 -18.71 -6.80 12.60
N PRO A 60 -17.40 -6.76 12.91
CA PRO A 60 -16.56 -5.64 12.54
C PRO A 60 -16.42 -5.56 11.01
N ALA A 61 -16.43 -4.34 10.47
CA ALA A 61 -16.52 -4.02 9.05
C ALA A 61 -15.47 -4.72 8.14
N TRP A 62 -14.36 -5.19 8.72
CA TRP A 62 -13.29 -5.89 7.99
C TRP A 62 -13.61 -7.34 7.59
N ARG A 63 -14.71 -7.93 8.11
CA ARG A 63 -15.18 -9.29 7.73
C ARG A 63 -15.88 -9.35 6.37
N THR A 64 -16.11 -8.21 5.73
CA THR A 64 -16.73 -8.16 4.40
C THR A 64 -15.69 -8.56 3.33
N PRO A 65 -15.97 -9.54 2.46
CA PRO A 65 -15.17 -9.75 1.27
C PRO A 65 -15.09 -8.46 0.45
N LEU A 66 -13.89 -8.05 0.03
CA LEU A 66 -13.69 -6.91 -0.87
C LEU A 66 -14.34 -7.14 -2.26
N SER A 67 -14.90 -8.32 -2.51
CA SER A 67 -15.64 -8.69 -3.72
C SER A 67 -17.05 -8.08 -3.82
N SER A 68 -17.49 -7.24 -2.88
CA SER A 68 -18.82 -6.61 -2.94
C SER A 68 -18.87 -5.37 -3.83
N ILE A 69 -18.45 -5.50 -5.09
CA ILE A 69 -19.01 -4.72 -6.19
C ILE A 69 -19.88 -5.69 -6.97
N LYS A 70 -21.20 -5.62 -6.75
CA LYS A 70 -22.19 -6.39 -7.50
C LYS A 70 -22.11 -6.00 -8.97
N THR A 71 -21.50 -6.82 -9.82
CA THR A 71 -21.78 -6.82 -11.25
C THR A 71 -23.09 -7.56 -11.48
N ALA A 72 -24.13 -6.81 -11.84
CA ALA A 72 -25.37 -7.37 -12.33
C ALA A 72 -25.08 -8.13 -13.64
N SER A 73 -25.40 -9.43 -13.65
CA SER A 73 -25.33 -10.30 -14.81
C SER A 73 -26.48 -9.96 -15.76
N THR A 74 -26.21 -9.26 -16.86
CA THR A 74 -27.06 -9.26 -18.05
C THR A 74 -26.54 -10.28 -19.05
N ARG A 75 -27.44 -11.17 -19.48
CA ARG A 75 -27.20 -12.28 -20.40
C ARG A 75 -27.33 -11.75 -21.83
N GLY A 76 -26.29 -11.92 -22.64
CA GLY A 76 -26.38 -12.02 -24.09
C GLY A 76 -26.65 -10.73 -24.88
N GLU A 77 -25.66 -9.86 -24.97
CA GLU A 77 -25.54 -8.90 -26.08
C GLU A 77 -24.09 -8.98 -26.60
N ALA A 78 -23.91 -9.03 -27.92
CA ALA A 78 -22.61 -9.14 -28.56
C ALA A 78 -21.70 -7.99 -28.10
N GLU A 79 -20.51 -8.33 -27.57
CA GLU A 79 -19.52 -7.34 -27.12
C GLU A 79 -19.25 -6.34 -28.26
N PRO A 80 -19.49 -5.03 -28.04
CA PRO A 80 -19.11 -4.02 -29.03
C PRO A 80 -17.60 -4.15 -29.28
N ALA A 81 -17.19 -4.06 -30.55
CA ALA A 81 -15.80 -4.20 -30.94
C ALA A 81 -14.93 -3.23 -30.12
N ALA A 82 -14.15 -3.77 -29.19
CA ALA A 82 -13.32 -3.00 -28.27
C ALA A 82 -12.51 -1.95 -29.03
N THR A 83 -12.51 -0.72 -28.52
CA THR A 83 -11.77 0.40 -29.09
C THR A 83 -10.27 0.06 -29.18
N ARG A 84 -9.54 0.73 -30.09
CA ARG A 84 -8.09 0.51 -30.23
C ARG A 84 -7.33 0.67 -28.91
N GLY A 85 -7.80 1.55 -28.01
CA GLY A 85 -7.25 1.74 -26.67
C GLY A 85 -7.51 0.54 -25.75
N GLU A 86 -8.73 0.04 -25.70
CA GLU A 86 -9.09 -1.14 -24.89
C GLU A 86 -8.36 -2.41 -25.36
N GLN A 87 -8.20 -2.59 -26.68
CA GLN A 87 -7.42 -3.70 -27.22
C GLN A 87 -5.93 -3.61 -26.83
N LYS A 88 -5.39 -2.39 -26.78
CA LYS A 88 -4.01 -2.13 -26.34
C LYS A 88 -3.85 -2.50 -24.86
N GLU A 89 -4.76 -2.05 -24.00
CA GLU A 89 -4.68 -2.37 -22.56
C GLU A 89 -4.90 -3.86 -22.30
N ARG A 90 -5.85 -4.49 -22.99
CA ARG A 90 -6.07 -5.94 -22.89
C ARG A 90 -4.82 -6.75 -23.24
N THR A 91 -4.08 -6.34 -24.27
CA THR A 91 -2.83 -7.02 -24.66
C THR A 91 -1.73 -6.82 -23.64
N ARG A 92 -1.60 -5.59 -23.10
CA ARG A 92 -0.68 -5.28 -22.00
C ARG A 92 -0.97 -6.17 -20.77
N GLN A 93 -2.24 -6.28 -20.40
CA GLN A 93 -2.69 -7.08 -19.28
C GLN A 93 -2.41 -8.58 -19.48
N ARG A 94 -2.63 -9.12 -20.67
CA ARG A 94 -2.28 -10.51 -21.00
C ARG A 94 -0.79 -10.82 -20.85
N LEU A 95 0.09 -9.88 -21.21
CA LEU A 95 1.55 -10.04 -21.04
C LEU A 95 1.94 -10.08 -19.56
N ILE A 96 1.33 -9.22 -18.75
CA ILE A 96 1.46 -9.21 -17.29
C ILE A 96 1.01 -10.55 -16.69
N GLU A 97 -0.18 -11.00 -17.08
CA GLU A 97 -0.76 -12.26 -16.59
C GLU A 97 0.07 -13.47 -16.99
N GLY A 98 0.60 -13.50 -18.23
CA GLY A 98 1.50 -14.56 -18.69
C GLY A 98 2.80 -14.60 -17.89
N ALA A 99 3.39 -13.45 -17.56
CA ALA A 99 4.57 -13.41 -16.70
C ALA A 99 4.26 -13.90 -15.28
N LEU A 100 3.14 -13.47 -14.69
CA LEU A 100 2.71 -13.92 -13.37
C LEU A 100 2.41 -15.43 -13.33
N ALA A 101 1.81 -15.98 -14.39
CA ALA A 101 1.55 -17.41 -14.52
C ALA A 101 2.85 -18.23 -14.50
N LEU A 102 3.88 -17.79 -15.24
CA LEU A 102 5.20 -18.43 -15.24
C LEU A 102 5.90 -18.33 -13.86
N ILE A 103 5.77 -17.21 -13.15
CA ILE A 103 6.24 -17.07 -11.77
C ILE A 103 5.48 -18.02 -10.83
N GLY A 104 4.19 -18.22 -11.11
CA GLY A 104 3.32 -19.18 -10.41
C GLY A 104 3.85 -20.61 -10.42
N GLN A 105 4.59 -20.97 -11.47
CA GLN A 105 5.24 -22.28 -11.64
C GLN A 105 6.55 -22.43 -10.85
N GLY A 106 6.92 -21.44 -10.02
CA GLY A 106 8.10 -21.48 -9.16
C GLY A 106 9.38 -20.91 -9.79
N ARG A 107 9.27 -20.25 -10.95
CA ARG A 107 10.41 -19.63 -11.63
C ARG A 107 10.66 -18.20 -11.13
N GLY A 108 11.93 -17.83 -10.98
CA GLY A 108 12.32 -16.43 -10.76
C GLY A 108 12.11 -15.59 -12.02
N PHE A 109 11.78 -14.30 -11.86
CA PHE A 109 11.43 -13.44 -13.00
C PHE A 109 12.59 -13.26 -13.97
N THR A 110 13.82 -13.13 -13.45
CA THR A 110 15.05 -13.00 -14.25
C THR A 110 15.33 -14.21 -15.14
N SER A 111 14.73 -15.36 -14.86
CA SER A 111 14.87 -16.59 -15.67
C SER A 111 13.88 -16.66 -16.84
N LEU A 112 12.92 -15.74 -16.93
CA LEU A 112 11.87 -15.77 -17.94
C LEU A 112 12.37 -15.15 -19.25
N GLY A 113 12.14 -15.84 -20.37
CA GLY A 113 12.37 -15.29 -21.70
C GLY A 113 11.15 -14.56 -22.25
N LEU A 114 11.38 -13.49 -23.03
CA LEU A 114 10.30 -12.77 -23.75
C LEU A 114 9.41 -13.71 -24.55
N ARG A 115 10.00 -14.64 -25.33
CA ARG A 115 9.24 -15.60 -26.14
C ARG A 115 8.35 -16.51 -25.31
N GLU A 116 8.82 -16.90 -24.11
CA GLU A 116 8.05 -17.71 -23.18
C GLU A 116 6.84 -16.95 -22.66
N ILE A 117 7.04 -15.70 -22.22
CA ILE A 117 5.95 -14.82 -21.75
C ILE A 117 4.94 -14.58 -22.86
N THR A 118 5.38 -14.28 -24.08
CA THR A 118 4.44 -14.04 -25.19
C THR A 118 3.66 -15.29 -25.58
N ARG A 119 4.28 -16.47 -25.49
CA ARG A 119 3.60 -17.75 -25.72
C ARG A 119 2.55 -18.00 -24.65
N GLU A 120 2.90 -17.82 -23.37
CA GLU A 120 1.98 -17.96 -22.24
C GLU A 120 0.81 -16.98 -22.36
N ALA A 121 1.09 -15.73 -22.74
CA ALA A 121 0.09 -14.70 -22.95
C ALA A 121 -0.79 -14.93 -24.19
N GLY A 122 -0.42 -15.84 -25.11
CA GLY A 122 -1.07 -16.05 -26.41
C GLY A 122 -0.94 -14.85 -27.35
N VAL A 123 0.21 -14.16 -27.32
CA VAL A 123 0.52 -12.95 -28.07
C VAL A 123 1.75 -13.20 -28.97
N VAL A 124 1.81 -12.59 -30.14
CA VAL A 124 2.99 -12.70 -31.01
C VAL A 124 4.19 -11.94 -30.41
N PRO A 125 5.44 -12.45 -30.50
CA PRO A 125 6.61 -11.80 -29.89
C PRO A 125 6.79 -10.32 -30.25
N ALA A 126 6.50 -9.96 -31.51
CA ALA A 126 6.61 -8.58 -31.98
C ALA A 126 5.65 -7.60 -31.29
N ALA A 127 4.52 -8.08 -30.76
CA ALA A 127 3.56 -7.23 -30.05
C ALA A 127 4.04 -6.84 -28.65
N PHE A 128 4.98 -7.59 -28.05
CA PHE A 128 5.58 -7.24 -26.75
C PHE A 128 6.14 -5.81 -26.77
N TYR A 129 6.92 -5.49 -27.80
CA TYR A 129 7.60 -4.19 -27.95
C TYR A 129 6.65 -3.00 -28.14
N ARG A 130 5.35 -3.23 -28.35
CA ARG A 130 4.34 -2.17 -28.37
C ARG A 130 3.90 -1.75 -26.96
N HIS A 131 4.20 -2.56 -25.95
CA HIS A 131 3.78 -2.37 -24.56
C HIS A 131 4.96 -2.24 -23.60
N PHE A 132 6.05 -2.95 -23.86
CA PHE A 132 7.26 -2.96 -23.04
C PHE A 132 8.50 -3.01 -23.92
N ARG A 133 9.48 -2.15 -23.66
CA ARG A 133 10.76 -2.07 -24.36
C ARG A 133 11.61 -3.30 -24.09
N ASP A 134 11.55 -3.81 -22.87
CA ASP A 134 12.30 -4.96 -22.38
C ASP A 134 11.57 -5.63 -21.19
N LEU A 135 12.20 -6.67 -20.63
CA LEU A 135 11.67 -7.37 -19.47
C LEU A 135 11.74 -6.53 -18.19
N ASP A 136 12.70 -5.61 -18.07
CA ASP A 136 12.77 -4.73 -16.90
C ASP A 136 11.55 -3.81 -16.85
N GLU A 137 11.10 -3.25 -17.97
CA GLU A 137 9.90 -2.42 -18.04
C GLU A 137 8.62 -3.21 -17.71
N LEU A 138 8.55 -4.48 -18.11
CA LEU A 138 7.49 -5.39 -17.66
C LEU A 138 7.56 -5.60 -16.13
N GLY A 139 8.76 -5.84 -15.60
CA GLY A 139 8.99 -6.00 -14.16
C GLY A 139 8.59 -4.75 -13.36
N LEU A 140 8.91 -3.56 -13.87
CA LEU A 140 8.48 -2.29 -13.28
C LEU A 140 6.96 -2.17 -13.22
N ALA A 141 6.24 -2.58 -14.27
CA ALA A 141 4.79 -2.61 -14.26
C ALA A 141 4.22 -3.61 -13.22
N LEU A 142 4.89 -4.75 -13.02
CA LEU A 142 4.54 -5.71 -11.94
C LEU A 142 4.71 -5.09 -10.55
N VAL A 143 5.79 -4.34 -10.31
CA VAL A 143 6.01 -3.62 -9.04
C VAL A 143 4.89 -2.60 -8.80
N GLU A 144 4.54 -1.81 -9.83
CA GLU A 144 3.50 -0.77 -9.75
C GLU A 144 2.13 -1.35 -9.36
N MET A 145 1.75 -2.51 -9.92
CA MET A 145 0.49 -3.19 -9.57
C MET A 145 0.40 -3.60 -8.10
N GLY A 146 1.52 -4.00 -7.50
CA GLY A 146 1.58 -4.36 -6.08
C GLY A 146 1.49 -3.14 -5.16
N GLY A 147 2.20 -2.06 -5.50
CA GLY A 147 2.34 -0.87 -4.66
C GLY A 147 1.05 -0.04 -4.54
N VAL A 148 0.44 0.34 -5.66
CA VAL A 148 -0.67 1.32 -5.67
C VAL A 148 -1.90 0.82 -4.90
N THR A 149 -2.24 -0.46 -5.04
CA THR A 149 -3.48 -0.99 -4.44
C THR A 149 -3.36 -1.19 -2.94
N LEU A 150 -2.20 -1.64 -2.44
CA LEU A 150 -1.99 -1.83 -0.99
C LEU A 150 -2.02 -0.49 -0.24
N ARG A 151 -1.44 0.57 -0.81
CA ARG A 151 -1.46 1.92 -0.20
C ARG A 151 -2.87 2.38 0.09
N ARG A 152 -3.73 2.25 -0.93
CA ARG A 152 -5.13 2.65 -0.83
C ARG A 152 -5.85 1.88 0.28
N LEU A 153 -5.73 0.56 0.30
CA LEU A 153 -6.40 -0.29 1.30
C LEU A 153 -5.95 0.00 2.73
N LEU A 154 -4.64 0.16 2.96
CA LEU A 154 -4.13 0.47 4.28
C LEU A 154 -4.55 1.87 4.75
N ARG A 155 -4.64 2.84 3.84
CA ARG A 155 -5.11 4.19 4.16
C ARG A 155 -6.59 4.23 4.51
N GLU A 156 -7.42 3.48 3.79
CA GLU A 156 -8.85 3.33 4.09
C GLU A 156 -9.03 2.68 5.47
N ALA A 157 -8.32 1.59 5.76
CA ALA A 157 -8.37 0.91 7.05
C ALA A 157 -8.00 1.79 8.26
N ARG A 158 -7.10 2.77 8.07
CA ARG A 158 -6.74 3.74 9.13
C ARG A 158 -7.82 4.80 9.36
N ARG A 159 -8.58 5.17 8.34
CA ARG A 159 -9.67 6.17 8.44
C ARG A 159 -10.88 5.65 9.19
N ASP A 160 -11.12 4.34 9.16
CA ASP A 160 -12.30 3.71 9.76
C ASP A 160 -12.24 3.58 11.30
N GLY A 161 -11.24 4.19 11.96
CA GLY A 161 -11.26 4.42 13.40
C GLY A 161 -11.11 3.17 14.28
N ILE A 162 -10.35 2.16 13.81
CA ILE A 162 -10.09 0.93 14.56
C ILE A 162 -9.46 1.26 15.93
N PRO A 163 -9.95 0.69 17.06
CA PRO A 163 -9.38 0.91 18.38
C PRO A 163 -7.87 0.61 18.44
N PRO A 164 -7.03 1.41 19.13
CA PRO A 164 -5.56 1.31 19.08
C PRO A 164 -4.98 -0.08 19.43
N THR A 165 -5.64 -0.83 20.30
CA THR A 165 -5.26 -2.20 20.69
C THR A 165 -5.54 -3.24 19.61
N ASP A 166 -6.55 -2.99 18.76
CA ASP A 166 -6.94 -3.85 17.64
C ASP A 166 -6.32 -3.42 16.31
N MET A 167 -5.76 -2.21 16.23
CA MET A 167 -5.15 -1.66 15.01
C MET A 167 -4.02 -2.53 14.47
N LEU A 168 -3.12 -3.05 15.32
CA LEU A 168 -2.01 -3.89 14.85
C LEU A 168 -2.51 -5.20 14.24
N ARG A 169 -3.39 -5.91 14.95
CA ARG A 169 -3.96 -7.18 14.45
C ARG A 169 -4.79 -6.95 13.19
N GLY A 170 -5.64 -5.92 13.18
CA GLY A 170 -6.42 -5.54 12.01
C GLY A 170 -5.53 -5.25 10.79
N SER A 171 -4.43 -4.52 10.99
CA SER A 171 -3.47 -4.21 9.92
C SER A 171 -2.80 -5.47 9.36
N VAL A 172 -2.36 -6.38 10.22
CA VAL A 172 -1.76 -7.66 9.81
C VAL A 172 -2.77 -8.52 9.04
N LEU A 173 -4.02 -8.60 9.48
CA LEU A 173 -5.06 -9.37 8.80
C LEU A 173 -5.43 -8.78 7.43
N ILE A 174 -5.51 -7.45 7.33
CA ILE A 174 -5.76 -6.76 6.05
C ILE A 174 -4.61 -7.01 5.08
N TYR A 175 -3.37 -6.90 5.56
CA TYR A 175 -2.18 -7.20 4.77
C TYR A 175 -2.17 -8.67 4.30
N LYS A 176 -2.42 -9.62 5.22
CA LYS A 176 -2.51 -11.06 4.90
C LYS A 176 -3.51 -11.32 3.78
N ARG A 177 -4.75 -10.84 3.94
CA ARG A 177 -5.79 -11.00 2.92
C ARG A 177 -5.34 -10.43 1.57
N PHE A 178 -4.70 -9.25 1.58
CA PHE A 178 -4.21 -8.63 0.35
C PHE A 178 -3.11 -9.45 -0.34
N VAL A 179 -2.18 -10.02 0.42
CA VAL A 179 -1.16 -10.95 -0.10
C VAL A 179 -1.82 -12.21 -0.68
N GLU A 180 -2.83 -12.75 -0.01
CA GLU A 180 -3.59 -13.93 -0.46
C GLU A 180 -4.44 -13.70 -1.71
N GLU A 181 -4.99 -12.50 -1.89
CA GLU A 181 -5.71 -12.12 -3.10
C GLU A 181 -4.77 -11.90 -4.29
N ARG A 182 -3.51 -11.52 -4.04
CA ARG A 182 -2.52 -11.14 -5.07
C ARG A 182 -1.23 -11.95 -4.99
N ARG A 183 -1.36 -13.25 -4.74
CA ARG A 183 -0.23 -14.15 -4.43
C ARG A 183 0.93 -14.07 -5.42
N LEU A 184 0.64 -14.05 -6.72
CA LEU A 184 1.68 -14.06 -7.76
C LEU A 184 2.46 -12.74 -7.81
N VAL A 185 1.78 -11.62 -7.58
CA VAL A 185 2.43 -10.30 -7.52
C VAL A 185 3.34 -10.21 -6.29
N PHE A 186 2.88 -10.69 -5.13
CA PHE A 186 3.72 -10.70 -3.93
C PHE A 186 4.86 -11.73 -4.00
N ARG A 187 4.66 -12.85 -4.69
CA ARG A 187 5.74 -13.79 -4.98
C ARG A 187 6.81 -13.14 -5.85
N PHE A 188 6.40 -12.40 -6.89
CA PHE A 188 7.31 -11.59 -7.70
C PHE A 188 8.07 -10.57 -6.86
N ILE A 189 7.36 -9.75 -6.07
CA ILE A 189 7.99 -8.71 -5.23
C ILE A 189 8.97 -9.35 -4.24
N ALA A 190 8.56 -10.39 -3.52
CA ALA A 190 9.40 -11.06 -2.53
C ALA A 190 10.68 -11.64 -3.15
N GLY A 191 10.58 -12.28 -4.32
CA GLY A 191 11.74 -12.82 -5.03
C GLY A 191 12.66 -11.73 -5.58
N GLU A 192 12.10 -10.69 -6.19
CA GLU A 192 12.89 -9.66 -6.87
C GLU A 192 13.43 -8.57 -5.94
N ARG A 193 13.03 -8.51 -4.66
CA ARG A 193 13.65 -7.65 -3.64
C ARG A 193 15.17 -7.82 -3.55
N SER A 194 15.62 -9.05 -3.73
CA SER A 194 17.03 -9.43 -3.77
C SER A 194 17.42 -10.07 -5.11
N GLY A 195 16.57 -9.92 -6.14
CA GLY A 195 16.73 -10.50 -7.47
C GLY A 195 17.82 -9.83 -8.30
N GLY A 196 18.00 -10.29 -9.54
CA GLY A 196 19.13 -9.89 -10.39
C GLY A 196 19.04 -8.46 -10.96
N SER A 197 17.83 -7.95 -11.23
CA SER A 197 17.66 -6.65 -11.88
C SER A 197 17.81 -5.47 -10.90
N PRO A 198 18.82 -4.59 -11.05
CA PRO A 198 18.99 -3.43 -10.19
C PRO A 198 17.84 -2.43 -10.32
N VAL A 199 17.26 -2.32 -11.52
CA VAL A 199 16.15 -1.40 -11.80
C VAL A 199 14.89 -1.81 -11.04
N ILE A 200 14.56 -3.11 -11.06
CA ILE A 200 13.42 -3.66 -10.31
C ILE A 200 13.67 -3.57 -8.80
N ARG A 201 14.87 -3.93 -8.32
CA ARG A 201 15.22 -3.78 -6.89
C ARG A 201 15.04 -2.35 -6.40
N GLN A 202 15.50 -1.37 -7.19
CA GLN A 202 15.37 0.04 -6.84
C GLN A 202 13.91 0.50 -6.86
N ALA A 203 13.11 0.06 -7.84
CA ALA A 203 11.69 0.37 -7.89
C ALA A 203 10.95 -0.16 -6.65
N ILE A 204 11.23 -1.41 -6.23
CA ILE A 204 10.65 -1.96 -5.01
C ILE A 204 11.04 -1.10 -3.81
N ARG A 205 12.33 -0.81 -3.59
CA ARG A 205 12.81 0.04 -2.47
C ARG A 205 12.18 1.43 -2.44
N THR A 206 11.98 2.05 -3.61
CA THR A 206 11.26 3.31 -3.73
C THR A 206 9.83 3.17 -3.24
N GLU A 207 9.14 2.10 -3.64
CA GLU A 207 7.79 1.82 -3.17
C GLU A 207 7.74 1.60 -1.65
N GLU A 208 8.68 0.85 -1.06
CA GLU A 208 8.78 0.67 0.40
C GLU A 208 8.95 2.01 1.13
N SER A 209 9.84 2.86 0.60
CA SER A 209 10.13 4.18 1.19
C SER A 209 8.90 5.08 1.14
N HIS A 210 8.16 5.07 0.04
CA HIS A 210 6.89 5.78 -0.07
C HIS A 210 5.84 5.28 0.93
N PHE A 211 5.70 3.96 1.12
CA PHE A 211 4.83 3.41 2.17
C PHE A 211 5.20 3.90 3.57
N ALA A 212 6.50 3.89 3.89
CA ALA A 212 6.99 4.36 5.18
C ALA A 212 6.68 5.86 5.38
N SER A 213 6.86 6.67 4.33
CA SER A 213 6.55 8.10 4.35
C SER A 213 5.08 8.39 4.58
N GLU A 214 4.19 7.70 3.86
CA GLU A 214 2.74 7.86 4.03
C GLU A 214 2.30 7.45 5.44
N MET A 215 2.85 6.34 5.95
CA MET A 215 2.57 5.89 7.31
C MET A 215 3.03 6.89 8.37
N ALA A 216 4.23 7.47 8.20
CA ALA A 216 4.74 8.49 9.11
C ALA A 216 3.88 9.76 9.10
N GLN A 217 3.41 10.18 7.92
CA GLN A 217 2.48 11.31 7.78
C GLN A 217 1.14 11.03 8.48
N ASP A 218 0.59 9.83 8.33
CA ASP A 218 -0.66 9.46 8.99
C ASP A 218 -0.51 9.41 10.53
N LEU A 219 0.60 8.86 11.03
CA LEU A 219 0.87 8.86 12.48
C LEU A 219 1.03 10.28 13.05
N ARG A 220 1.69 11.18 12.31
CA ARG A 220 1.76 12.60 12.66
C ARG A 220 0.38 13.25 12.72
N ALA A 221 -0.46 13.02 11.71
CA ALA A 221 -1.80 13.58 11.64
C ALA A 221 -2.70 13.11 12.80
N LEU A 222 -2.49 11.88 13.27
CA LEU A 222 -3.19 11.30 14.42
C LEU A 222 -2.60 11.73 15.78
N GLY A 223 -1.54 12.54 15.81
CA GLY A 223 -0.86 12.95 17.05
C GLY A 223 -0.20 11.78 17.80
N THR A 224 0.10 10.68 17.09
CA THR A 224 0.75 9.51 17.68
C THR A 224 2.26 9.72 17.70
N LEU A 225 2.91 9.41 18.83
CA LEU A 225 4.35 9.64 19.04
C LEU A 225 4.77 11.11 18.78
N PRO A 226 4.14 12.09 19.44
CA PRO A 226 4.32 13.51 19.12
C PRO A 226 5.76 13.99 19.35
N ASP A 227 6.45 13.41 20.32
CA ASP A 227 7.80 13.82 20.76
C ASP A 227 8.92 13.40 19.81
N LEU A 228 8.65 12.53 18.83
CA LEU A 228 9.65 12.06 17.88
C LEU A 228 9.85 13.07 16.74
N SER A 229 11.09 13.23 16.27
CA SER A 229 11.38 13.94 15.02
C SER A 229 10.79 13.20 13.81
N SER A 230 10.62 13.94 12.71
CA SER A 230 10.13 13.36 11.47
C SER A 230 11.08 12.30 10.90
N ALA A 231 12.40 12.45 11.11
CA ALA A 231 13.40 11.48 10.68
C ALA A 231 13.31 10.17 11.48
N THR A 232 13.18 10.26 12.81
CA THR A 232 13.02 9.08 13.67
C THR A 232 11.71 8.36 13.36
N LEU A 233 10.61 9.10 13.17
CA LEU A 233 9.33 8.52 12.81
C LEU A 233 9.39 7.81 11.44
N GLN A 234 10.06 8.40 10.46
CA GLN A 234 10.29 7.77 9.16
C GLN A 234 11.05 6.45 9.30
N MET A 235 12.11 6.42 10.11
CA MET A 235 12.90 5.21 10.37
C MET A 235 12.04 4.13 11.04
N ILE A 236 11.25 4.47 12.06
CA ILE A 236 10.32 3.53 12.73
C ILE A 236 9.28 2.97 11.73
N CYS A 237 8.67 3.83 10.92
CA CYS A 237 7.74 3.39 9.87
C CYS A 237 8.43 2.50 8.83
N GLY A 238 9.69 2.78 8.50
CA GLY A 238 10.53 1.92 7.66
C GLY A 238 10.70 0.51 8.24
N LEU A 239 10.90 0.40 9.56
CA LEU A 239 10.98 -0.90 10.24
C LEU A 239 9.64 -1.66 10.16
N VAL A 240 8.51 -0.97 10.36
CA VAL A 240 7.17 -1.58 10.22
C VAL A 240 6.96 -2.11 8.80
N VAL A 241 7.22 -1.29 7.77
CA VAL A 241 7.04 -1.66 6.36
C VAL A 241 7.94 -2.83 6.00
N THR A 242 9.21 -2.79 6.39
CA THR A 242 10.18 -3.87 6.14
C THR A 242 9.71 -5.18 6.79
N THR A 243 9.23 -5.12 8.03
CA THR A 243 8.71 -6.27 8.77
C THR A 243 7.51 -6.90 8.06
N MET A 244 6.55 -6.08 7.62
CA MET A 244 5.37 -6.57 6.92
C MET A 244 5.70 -7.11 5.52
N LEU A 245 6.66 -6.53 4.82
CA LEU A 245 7.11 -7.06 3.52
C LEU A 245 7.77 -8.43 3.66
N ASN A 246 8.54 -8.65 4.73
CA ASN A 246 9.08 -9.98 5.02
C ASN A 246 7.95 -10.98 5.32
N ALA A 247 6.85 -10.54 5.94
CA ALA A 247 5.69 -11.37 6.19
C ALA A 247 5.03 -11.93 4.93
N ALA A 248 5.17 -11.26 3.78
CA ALA A 248 4.59 -11.74 2.52
C ALA A 248 5.08 -13.15 2.19
N SER A 249 6.38 -13.42 2.30
CA SER A 249 6.95 -14.74 2.02
C SER A 249 6.34 -15.81 2.93
N ASP A 250 6.32 -15.56 4.23
CA ASP A 250 5.78 -16.48 5.23
C ASP A 250 4.28 -16.76 5.00
N ILE A 251 3.51 -15.74 4.58
CA ILE A 251 2.10 -15.88 4.23
C ILE A 251 1.91 -16.71 2.95
N LEU A 252 2.80 -16.54 1.97
CA LEU A 252 2.74 -17.26 0.71
C LEU A 252 3.10 -18.74 0.86
N ASP A 253 4.01 -19.07 1.78
CA ASP A 253 4.50 -20.43 2.04
C ASP A 253 3.61 -21.19 3.03
N LEU A 254 2.66 -20.50 3.68
CA LEU A 254 1.71 -21.11 4.59
C LEU A 254 0.83 -22.14 3.85
N PRO A 255 0.80 -23.41 4.31
CA PRO A 255 -0.08 -24.41 3.72
C PRO A 255 -1.56 -24.09 3.96
N GLN A 256 -2.39 -24.34 2.96
CA GLN A 256 -3.84 -24.15 3.08
C GLN A 256 -4.45 -25.13 4.09
N GLY A 257 -5.51 -24.70 4.79
CA GLY A 257 -6.25 -25.57 5.69
C GLY A 257 -5.56 -25.83 7.03
N GLN A 258 -4.62 -24.96 7.45
CA GLN A 258 -3.93 -25.06 8.75
C GLN A 258 -4.24 -23.88 9.68
N PRO A 259 -5.46 -23.78 10.25
CA PRO A 259 -5.89 -22.62 11.05
C PRO A 259 -4.96 -22.28 12.22
N ARG A 260 -4.31 -23.30 12.81
CA ARG A 260 -3.36 -23.10 13.90
C ARG A 260 -2.12 -22.35 13.44
N GLN A 261 -1.51 -22.76 12.33
CA GLN A 261 -0.33 -22.09 11.77
C GLN A 261 -0.67 -20.67 11.31
N GLU A 262 -1.86 -20.46 10.72
CA GLU A 262 -2.28 -19.10 10.33
C GLU A 262 -2.39 -18.17 11.55
N ARG A 263 -2.98 -18.66 12.65
CA ARG A 263 -3.08 -17.89 13.90
C ARG A 263 -1.70 -17.58 14.47
N GLU A 264 -0.82 -18.58 14.53
CA GLU A 264 0.55 -18.42 15.04
C GLU A 264 1.35 -17.40 14.21
N LEU A 265 1.22 -17.42 12.88
CA LEU A 265 1.83 -16.46 11.97
C LEU A 265 1.32 -15.03 12.24
N VAL A 266 0.00 -14.85 12.30
CA VAL A 266 -0.60 -13.53 12.59
C VAL A 266 -0.14 -13.02 13.96
N ASP A 267 -0.17 -13.88 14.97
CA ASP A 267 0.24 -13.54 16.34
C ASP A 267 1.73 -13.18 16.43
N ASN A 268 2.58 -13.82 15.62
CA ASN A 268 3.99 -13.48 15.51
C ASN A 268 4.19 -12.07 14.95
N PHE A 269 3.58 -11.75 13.80
CA PHE A 269 3.73 -10.41 13.21
C PHE A 269 3.10 -9.31 14.06
N VAL A 270 1.97 -9.57 14.72
CA VAL A 270 1.40 -8.62 15.70
C VAL A 270 2.39 -8.34 16.83
N ARG A 271 3.08 -9.36 17.34
CA ARG A 271 4.11 -9.18 18.38
C ARG A 271 5.32 -8.40 17.87
N GLN A 272 5.79 -8.67 16.65
CA GLN A 272 6.90 -7.91 16.05
C GLN A 272 6.54 -6.43 15.89
N LEU A 273 5.36 -6.11 15.36
CA LEU A 273 4.89 -4.73 15.27
C LEU A 273 4.78 -4.08 16.65
N ARG A 274 4.28 -4.82 17.65
CA ARG A 274 4.21 -4.34 19.03
C ARG A 274 5.59 -4.00 19.60
N VAL A 275 6.60 -4.82 19.36
CA VAL A 275 7.99 -4.54 19.78
C VAL A 275 8.48 -3.24 19.16
N ILE A 276 8.26 -3.04 17.85
CA ILE A 276 8.66 -1.81 17.15
C ILE A 276 8.01 -0.57 17.80
N PHE A 277 6.70 -0.59 18.03
CA PHE A 277 5.99 0.55 18.62
C PHE A 277 6.29 0.77 20.12
N LEU A 278 6.55 -0.29 20.88
CA LEU A 278 7.00 -0.16 22.27
C LEU A 278 8.40 0.46 22.32
N GLY A 279 9.31 0.02 21.45
CA GLY A 279 10.63 0.62 21.29
C GLY A 279 10.54 2.09 20.90
N ALA A 280 9.67 2.43 19.95
CA ALA A 280 9.41 3.81 19.53
C ALA A 280 8.96 4.72 20.68
N ARG A 281 8.09 4.24 21.59
CA ARG A 281 7.63 5.02 22.76
C ARG A 281 8.73 5.26 23.80
N GLY A 282 9.70 4.36 23.89
CA GLY A 282 10.84 4.49 24.79
C GLY A 282 12.06 5.18 24.18
N TRP A 283 12.00 5.52 22.87
CA TRP A 283 13.12 6.10 22.14
C TRP A 283 13.41 7.52 22.63
N ARG A 284 14.70 7.82 22.86
CA ARG A 284 15.17 9.16 23.23
C ARG A 284 16.07 9.67 22.11
N GLU A 285 15.75 10.84 21.58
CA GLU A 285 16.60 11.51 20.60
C GLU A 285 17.83 12.08 21.34
N GLY A 286 19.01 11.85 20.76
CA GLY A 286 20.29 12.33 21.27
C GLY A 286 20.77 13.58 20.53
#